data_AF-A0A660MAS6-F1
#
_entry.id   AF-A0A660MAS6-F1
#
_cell.length_a   1.000
_cell.length_b   1.000
_cell.length_c   1.000
_cell.angle_alpha   90.00
_cell.angle_beta   90.00
_cell.angle_gamma   90.00
#
_symmetry.space_group_name_H-M   'P 1'
#
loop_
_entity.id
_entity.type
_entity.pdbx_description
1 polymer ?
#
loop_
_entity_poly.entity_id
_entity_poly.type
_entity_poly.pdbx_seq_one_letter_code
_entity_poly.pdbx_strand_id
1 'polypeptide(L)'
;MLITFIFESFSAAFAIFKYKPSKIRTLIILLLMSLAGFQAAEFMVCGTEHFSGMDWARFGYLAITLLPPLGLHLAHEISGKKAGILVKTSYLTCVLFSIYFVFVSRSVFTGENTCRANYSVFNTPNGVATLLYTLYYYGWLFVAVFFCWSQISKMSRENNRGILRIFISRSKKLNEIINSENLRKISALKWLISGYIAFILPTTIVNIINPSTIEGIPSIMCGFAVLMAIVLIGFVAPRTLELKKK
;
A
#
# COMPACT_ATOMS: atom_id res chain seq x y z
N MET A 1 -14.55 0.32 9.59
CA MET A 1 -14.93 0.78 8.24
C MET A 1 -15.16 2.28 8.20
N LEU A 2 -16.20 2.83 8.84
CA LEU A 2 -16.42 4.29 8.79
C LEU A 2 -15.33 5.10 9.50
N ILE A 3 -14.91 4.67 10.70
CA ILE A 3 -13.84 5.35 11.47
C ILE A 3 -12.52 5.35 10.68
N THR A 4 -12.17 4.20 10.10
CA THR A 4 -10.98 4.06 9.27
C THR A 4 -11.07 4.98 8.07
N PHE A 5 -12.16 4.92 7.29
CA PHE A 5 -12.41 5.80 6.14
C PHE A 5 -12.19 7.29 6.46
N ILE A 6 -12.75 7.77 7.58
CA ILE A 6 -12.58 9.15 8.04
C ILE A 6 -11.10 9.43 8.33
N PHE A 7 -10.42 8.53 9.04
CA PHE A 7 -9.01 8.67 9.38
C PHE A 7 -8.10 8.70 8.14
N GLU A 8 -8.30 7.81 7.16
CA GLU A 8 -7.51 7.79 5.94
C GLU A 8 -7.77 9.02 5.05
N SER A 9 -9.04 9.44 4.94
CA SER A 9 -9.42 10.66 4.21
C SER A 9 -8.81 11.90 4.84
N PHE A 10 -8.88 12.01 6.17
CA PHE A 10 -8.23 13.10 6.90
C PHE A 10 -6.71 13.07 6.75
N SER A 11 -6.10 11.88 6.81
CA SER A 11 -4.67 11.68 6.59
C SER A 11 -4.23 12.13 5.19
N ALA A 12 -5.03 11.85 4.17
CA ALA A 12 -4.78 12.29 2.80
C ALA A 12 -4.88 13.82 2.69
N ALA A 13 -5.93 14.42 3.23
CA ALA A 13 -6.11 15.87 3.29
C ALA A 13 -4.94 16.54 4.04
N PHE A 14 -4.56 16.01 5.19
CA PHE A 14 -3.43 16.48 5.98
C PHE A 14 -2.12 16.47 5.17
N ALA A 15 -1.86 15.41 4.39
CA ALA A 15 -0.69 15.35 3.53
C ALA A 15 -0.69 16.43 2.43
N ILE A 16 -1.86 16.73 1.85
CA ILE A 16 -2.04 17.78 0.84
C ILE A 16 -1.74 19.17 1.43
N PHE A 17 -2.25 19.46 2.62
CA PHE A 17 -2.08 20.77 3.25
C PHE A 17 -0.68 20.97 3.83
N LYS A 18 -0.09 19.96 4.46
CA LYS A 18 1.19 20.09 5.17
C LYS A 18 2.44 20.06 4.27
N TYR A 19 2.42 19.26 3.19
CA TYR A 19 3.64 18.96 2.40
C TYR A 19 3.60 19.53 0.98
N LYS A 20 4.78 19.92 0.47
CA LYS A 20 4.96 20.41 -0.91
C LYS A 20 4.65 19.34 -1.97
N PRO A 21 4.21 19.74 -3.18
CA PRO A 21 3.99 18.82 -4.28
C PRO A 21 5.26 18.08 -4.67
N SER A 22 5.20 16.75 -4.61
CA SER A 22 6.24 15.84 -5.05
C SER A 22 5.60 14.52 -5.47
N LYS A 23 6.32 13.71 -6.26
CA LYS A 23 5.85 12.38 -6.67
C LYS A 23 5.56 11.47 -5.48
N ILE A 24 6.46 11.45 -4.49
CA ILE A 24 6.29 10.68 -3.25
C ILE A 24 5.01 11.11 -2.52
N ARG A 25 4.74 12.42 -2.40
CA ARG A 25 3.51 12.92 -1.77
C ARG A 25 2.28 12.42 -2.53
N THR A 26 2.27 12.52 -3.86
CA THR A 26 1.16 12.06 -4.68
C THR A 26 0.93 10.56 -4.51
N LEU A 27 1.97 9.74 -4.48
CA LEU A 27 1.86 8.29 -4.25
C LEU A 27 1.30 7.97 -2.86
N ILE A 28 1.74 8.69 -1.81
CA ILE A 28 1.19 8.55 -0.45
C ILE A 28 -0.30 8.91 -0.44
N ILE A 29 -0.69 10.01 -1.07
CA ILE A 29 -2.10 10.43 -1.16
C ILE A 29 -2.92 9.39 -1.92
N LEU A 30 -2.43 8.89 -3.06
CA LEU A 30 -3.13 7.86 -3.84
C LEU A 30 -3.30 6.56 -3.05
N LEU A 31 -2.29 6.15 -2.27
CA LEU A 31 -2.42 5.01 -1.36
C LEU A 31 -3.50 5.25 -0.31
N LEU A 32 -3.49 6.39 0.37
CA LEU A 32 -4.48 6.74 1.39
C LEU A 32 -5.90 6.82 0.81
N MET A 33 -6.05 7.41 -0.38
CA MET A 33 -7.33 7.48 -1.08
C MET A 33 -7.81 6.10 -1.56
N SER A 34 -6.90 5.21 -1.95
CA SER A 34 -7.25 3.83 -2.30
C SER A 34 -7.70 3.02 -1.08
N LEU A 35 -7.02 3.21 0.07
CA LEU A 35 -7.45 2.63 1.35
C LEU A 35 -8.83 3.16 1.76
N ALA A 36 -9.03 4.47 1.75
CA ALA A 36 -10.31 5.10 2.06
C ALA A 36 -11.42 4.66 1.08
N GLY A 37 -11.13 4.62 -0.23
CA GLY A 37 -12.09 4.21 -1.25
C GLY A 37 -12.58 2.77 -1.04
N PHE A 38 -11.68 1.85 -0.68
CA PHE A 38 -12.06 0.49 -0.32
C PHE A 38 -12.93 0.44 0.95
N GLN A 39 -12.58 1.21 1.99
CA GLN A 39 -13.38 1.29 3.22
C GLN A 39 -14.78 1.87 3.00
N ALA A 40 -14.91 2.85 2.11
CA ALA A 40 -16.18 3.40 1.69
C ALA A 40 -17.00 2.37 0.91
N ALA A 41 -16.37 1.65 -0.03
CA ALA A 41 -17.03 0.58 -0.78
C ALA A 41 -17.62 -0.48 0.15
N GLU A 42 -16.83 -0.92 1.13
CA GLU A 42 -17.24 -1.92 2.10
C GLU A 42 -18.42 -1.46 2.97
N PHE A 43 -18.35 -0.22 3.48
CA PHE A 43 -19.45 0.37 4.24
C PHE A 43 -20.74 0.46 3.42
N MET A 44 -20.66 0.83 2.14
CA MET A 44 -21.84 0.95 1.28
C MET A 44 -22.44 -0.42 0.92
N VAL A 45 -21.59 -1.44 0.70
CA VAL A 45 -22.04 -2.81 0.42
C VAL A 45 -22.74 -3.45 1.62
N CYS A 46 -22.26 -3.18 2.84
CA CYS A 46 -22.79 -3.81 4.06
C CYS A 46 -23.73 -2.92 4.89
N GLY A 47 -23.84 -1.63 4.57
CA GLY A 47 -24.54 -0.64 5.39
C GLY A 47 -25.75 0.04 4.74
N THR A 48 -26.01 -0.16 3.45
CA THR A 48 -27.13 0.52 2.76
C THR A 48 -27.96 -0.43 1.89
N GLU A 49 -29.27 -0.48 2.12
CA GLU A 49 -30.21 -1.33 1.36
C GLU A 49 -30.63 -0.73 -0.01
N HIS A 50 -30.21 0.51 -0.31
CA HIS A 50 -30.79 1.30 -1.41
C HIS A 50 -29.93 1.49 -2.67
N PHE A 51 -28.65 1.10 -2.67
CA PHE A 51 -27.77 1.18 -3.85
C PHE A 51 -27.33 -0.21 -4.32
N SER A 52 -27.07 -0.38 -5.62
CA SER A 52 -26.57 -1.63 -6.21
C SER A 52 -25.22 -2.01 -5.56
N GLY A 53 -25.25 -2.88 -4.55
CA GLY A 53 -24.04 -3.36 -3.85
C GLY A 53 -22.97 -3.93 -4.79
N MET A 54 -23.36 -4.38 -5.98
CA MET A 54 -22.46 -4.82 -7.05
C MET A 54 -21.51 -3.70 -7.55
N ASP A 55 -21.98 -2.47 -7.72
CA ASP A 55 -21.15 -1.38 -8.24
C ASP A 55 -20.14 -0.88 -7.21
N TRP A 56 -20.55 -0.84 -5.94
CA TRP A 56 -19.65 -0.58 -4.83
C TRP A 56 -18.61 -1.68 -4.66
N ALA A 57 -18.97 -2.95 -4.84
CA ALA A 57 -18.03 -4.06 -4.81
C ALA A 57 -16.98 -3.94 -5.93
N ARG A 58 -17.38 -3.57 -7.16
CA ARG A 58 -16.45 -3.28 -8.27
C ARG A 58 -15.51 -2.13 -7.94
N PHE A 59 -16.04 -1.03 -7.42
CA PHE A 59 -15.23 0.11 -6.99
C PHE A 59 -14.24 -0.26 -5.89
N GLY A 60 -14.68 -1.07 -4.91
CA GLY A 60 -13.82 -1.66 -3.89
C GLY A 60 -12.66 -2.41 -4.52
N TYR A 61 -12.93 -3.38 -5.40
CA TYR A 61 -11.89 -4.15 -6.09
C TYR A 61 -10.92 -3.27 -6.87
N LEU A 62 -11.40 -2.23 -7.56
CA LEU A 62 -10.52 -1.28 -8.23
C LEU A 62 -9.58 -0.59 -7.25
N ALA A 63 -10.12 -0.04 -6.15
CA ALA A 63 -9.33 0.67 -5.14
C ALA A 63 -8.26 -0.22 -4.51
N ILE A 64 -8.61 -1.44 -4.11
CA ILE A 64 -7.66 -2.37 -3.48
C ILE A 64 -6.64 -2.93 -4.47
N THR A 65 -7.01 -3.19 -5.72
CA THR A 65 -6.08 -3.69 -6.74
C THR A 65 -4.95 -2.68 -7.00
N LEU A 66 -5.20 -1.38 -6.81
CA LEU A 66 -4.20 -0.32 -6.95
C LEU A 66 -3.17 -0.26 -5.81
N LEU A 67 -3.43 -0.86 -4.64
CA LEU A 67 -2.55 -0.73 -3.47
C LEU A 67 -1.15 -1.35 -3.68
N PRO A 68 -1.01 -2.61 -4.15
CA PRO A 68 0.31 -3.19 -4.37
C PRO A 68 1.21 -2.40 -5.35
N PRO A 69 0.74 -2.00 -6.55
CA PRO A 69 1.59 -1.26 -7.48
C PRO A 69 1.94 0.14 -6.98
N LEU A 70 1.00 0.86 -6.35
CA LEU A 70 1.27 2.17 -5.75
C LEU A 70 2.33 2.07 -4.63
N GLY A 71 2.24 1.03 -3.80
CA GLY A 71 3.19 0.79 -2.73
C GLY A 71 4.60 0.48 -3.26
N LEU A 72 4.71 -0.41 -4.25
CA LEU A 72 5.98 -0.72 -4.90
C LEU A 72 6.59 0.50 -5.60
N HIS A 73 5.75 1.32 -6.24
CA HIS A 73 6.16 2.57 -6.88
C HIS A 73 6.68 3.58 -5.85
N LEU A 74 5.99 3.71 -4.72
CA LEU A 74 6.44 4.54 -3.60
C LEU A 74 7.83 4.09 -3.11
N ALA A 75 8.05 2.78 -2.95
CA ALA A 75 9.35 2.25 -2.55
C ALA A 75 10.48 2.61 -3.55
N HIS A 76 10.20 2.59 -4.85
CA HIS A 76 11.15 2.99 -5.89
C HIS A 76 11.50 4.48 -5.79
N GLU A 77 10.50 5.34 -5.68
CA GLU A 77 10.70 6.79 -5.61
C GLU A 77 11.42 7.19 -4.30
N ILE A 78 11.10 6.56 -3.16
CA ILE A 78 11.86 6.76 -1.89
C ILE A 78 13.32 6.35 -2.08
N SER A 79 13.59 5.27 -2.82
CA SER A 79 14.94 4.80 -3.12
C SER A 79 15.68 5.67 -4.15
N GLY A 80 15.05 6.72 -4.68
CA GLY A 80 15.60 7.56 -5.75
C GLY A 80 15.71 6.84 -7.10
N LYS A 81 15.02 5.72 -7.28
CA LYS A 81 14.99 4.97 -8.55
C LYS A 81 13.71 5.32 -9.31
N LYS A 82 13.85 5.52 -10.61
CA LYS A 82 12.70 5.67 -11.51
C LYS A 82 11.91 4.37 -11.57
N ALA A 83 10.62 4.46 -11.91
CA ALA A 83 9.75 3.31 -12.17
C ALA A 83 10.36 2.38 -13.26
N GLY A 84 10.94 1.27 -12.79
CA GLY A 84 11.56 0.25 -13.64
C GLY A 84 10.55 -0.75 -14.17
N ILE A 85 11.05 -1.84 -14.75
CA ILE A 85 10.21 -2.91 -15.30
C ILE A 85 9.28 -3.50 -14.25
N LEU A 86 9.75 -3.65 -13.01
CA LEU A 86 9.01 -4.22 -11.88
C LEU A 86 7.74 -3.42 -11.53
N VAL A 87 7.84 -2.09 -11.55
CA VAL A 87 6.69 -1.19 -11.33
C VAL A 87 5.74 -1.24 -12.52
N LYS A 88 6.25 -1.27 -13.74
CA LYS A 88 5.42 -1.35 -14.95
C LYS A 88 4.63 -2.67 -15.00
N THR A 89 5.28 -3.79 -14.66
CA THR A 89 4.63 -5.10 -14.60
C THR A 89 3.56 -5.16 -13.53
N SER A 90 3.77 -4.52 -12.37
CA SER A 90 2.75 -4.50 -11.32
C SER A 90 1.52 -3.70 -11.75
N TYR A 91 1.70 -2.53 -12.37
CA TYR A 91 0.58 -1.78 -12.96
C TYR A 91 -0.08 -2.50 -14.13
N LEU A 92 0.66 -3.23 -14.96
CA LEU A 92 0.05 -4.05 -16.02
C LEU A 92 -0.87 -5.11 -15.42
N THR A 93 -0.39 -5.89 -14.45
CA THR A 93 -1.22 -6.88 -13.76
C THR A 93 -2.39 -6.24 -13.03
N CYS A 94 -2.22 -5.06 -12.43
CA CYS A 94 -3.30 -4.28 -11.84
C CYS A 94 -4.40 -3.98 -12.87
N VAL A 95 -4.04 -3.44 -14.04
CA VAL A 95 -5.00 -3.13 -15.11
C VAL A 95 -5.73 -4.39 -15.57
N LEU A 96 -5.03 -5.51 -15.75
CA LEU A 96 -5.65 -6.78 -16.16
C LEU A 96 -6.69 -7.27 -15.14
N PHE A 97 -6.36 -7.26 -13.84
CA PHE A 97 -7.32 -7.62 -12.80
C PHE A 97 -8.47 -6.62 -12.67
N SER A 98 -8.18 -5.32 -12.77
CA SER A 98 -9.20 -4.27 -12.78
C SER A 98 -10.20 -4.44 -13.92
N ILE A 99 -9.72 -4.70 -15.14
CA ILE A 99 -10.58 -4.98 -16.31
C ILE A 99 -11.41 -6.23 -16.06
N TYR A 100 -10.80 -7.31 -15.56
CA TYR A 100 -11.51 -8.55 -15.23
C TYR A 100 -12.66 -8.29 -14.25
N PHE A 101 -12.40 -7.61 -13.13
CA PHE A 101 -13.43 -7.39 -12.10
C PHE A 101 -14.53 -6.39 -12.50
N VAL A 102 -14.23 -5.42 -13.38
CA VAL A 102 -15.21 -4.43 -13.85
C VAL A 102 -16.10 -4.99 -14.95
N PHE A 103 -15.52 -5.61 -15.97
CA PHE A 103 -16.23 -5.92 -17.22
C PHE A 103 -16.79 -7.33 -17.28
N VAL A 104 -16.24 -8.28 -16.51
CA VAL A 104 -16.80 -9.62 -16.48
C VAL A 104 -18.05 -9.57 -15.61
N SER A 105 -19.22 -9.53 -16.25
CA SER A 105 -20.53 -9.23 -15.65
C SER A 105 -21.00 -10.18 -14.53
N ARG A 106 -20.20 -11.19 -14.19
CA ARG A 106 -20.42 -12.10 -13.06
C ARG A 106 -19.24 -12.15 -12.08
N SER A 107 -18.12 -11.47 -12.31
CA SER A 107 -16.87 -11.70 -11.55
C SER A 107 -16.91 -11.24 -10.09
N VAL A 108 -17.82 -10.34 -9.74
CA VAL A 108 -18.00 -9.83 -8.38
C VAL A 108 -19.49 -9.70 -8.12
N PHE A 109 -20.02 -10.47 -7.18
CA PHE A 109 -21.43 -10.41 -6.81
C PHE A 109 -21.62 -10.36 -5.30
N THR A 110 -22.66 -9.64 -4.89
CA THR A 110 -23.16 -9.60 -3.52
C THR A 110 -24.14 -10.75 -3.31
N GLY A 111 -23.79 -11.72 -2.46
CA GLY A 111 -24.67 -12.83 -2.04
C GLY A 111 -25.04 -12.75 -0.55
N GLU A 112 -25.85 -13.70 -0.07
CA GLU A 112 -26.44 -13.72 1.29
C GLU A 112 -25.42 -13.86 2.45
N ASN A 113 -24.12 -13.88 2.18
CA ASN A 113 -23.05 -14.04 3.18
C ASN A 113 -21.87 -13.06 2.98
N THR A 114 -22.05 -11.97 2.23
CA THR A 114 -20.96 -11.04 1.90
C THR A 114 -20.55 -10.13 3.04
N CYS A 115 -21.37 -10.02 4.09
CA CYS A 115 -21.09 -9.17 5.23
C CYS A 115 -20.98 -10.04 6.48
N ARG A 116 -19.75 -10.17 7.00
CA ARG A 116 -19.49 -10.73 8.32
C ARG A 116 -19.27 -9.59 9.32
N ALA A 117 -19.32 -9.89 10.61
CA ALA A 117 -19.19 -8.88 11.67
C ALA A 117 -17.91 -8.01 11.56
N ASN A 118 -16.82 -8.55 10.99
CA ASN A 118 -15.50 -7.91 10.97
C ASN A 118 -14.85 -7.76 9.58
N TYR A 119 -15.46 -8.29 8.52
CA TYR A 119 -14.94 -8.22 7.16
C TYR A 119 -16.05 -8.51 6.14
N SER A 120 -15.85 -8.05 4.92
CA SER A 120 -16.68 -8.39 3.77
C SER A 120 -16.00 -9.39 2.86
N VAL A 121 -16.79 -10.29 2.30
CA VAL A 121 -16.36 -11.22 1.26
C VAL A 121 -17.02 -10.79 -0.03
N PHE A 122 -16.22 -10.64 -1.07
CA PHE A 122 -16.74 -10.44 -2.40
C PHE A 122 -16.58 -11.75 -3.16
N ASN A 123 -17.70 -12.39 -3.49
CA ASN A 123 -17.67 -13.68 -4.15
C ASN A 123 -17.18 -13.52 -5.59
N THR A 124 -16.18 -14.33 -5.97
CA THR A 124 -15.79 -14.48 -7.37
C THR A 124 -16.36 -15.80 -7.91
N PRO A 125 -16.75 -15.89 -9.20
CA PRO A 125 -17.41 -17.06 -9.77
C PRO A 125 -16.64 -18.37 -9.66
N ASN A 126 -15.30 -18.28 -9.63
CA ASN A 126 -14.42 -19.42 -9.82
C ASN A 126 -13.30 -19.34 -8.78
N GLY A 127 -13.06 -20.42 -8.02
CA GLY A 127 -11.96 -20.48 -7.03
C GLY A 127 -10.57 -20.20 -7.62
N VAL A 128 -10.39 -20.43 -8.92
CA VAL A 128 -9.15 -20.08 -9.66
C VAL A 128 -8.93 -18.56 -9.69
N ALA A 129 -9.98 -17.75 -9.86
CA ALA A 129 -9.86 -16.30 -9.89
C ALA A 129 -9.47 -15.74 -8.51
N THR A 130 -10.08 -16.28 -7.44
CA THR A 130 -9.67 -15.97 -6.06
C THR A 130 -8.20 -16.30 -5.84
N LEU A 131 -7.74 -17.50 -6.23
CA LEU A 131 -6.34 -17.91 -6.06
C LEU A 131 -5.37 -17.01 -6.83
N LEU A 132 -5.66 -16.72 -8.11
CA LEU A 132 -4.82 -15.84 -8.93
C LEU A 132 -4.76 -14.42 -8.35
N TYR A 133 -5.88 -13.91 -7.83
CA TYR A 133 -5.93 -12.61 -7.20
C TYR A 133 -5.19 -12.57 -5.86
N THR A 134 -5.30 -13.62 -5.04
CA THR A 134 -4.49 -13.80 -3.83
C THR A 134 -3.00 -13.81 -4.16
N LEU A 135 -2.60 -14.55 -5.21
CA LEU A 135 -1.22 -14.60 -5.69
C LEU A 135 -0.73 -13.24 -6.18
N TYR A 136 -1.56 -12.51 -6.91
CA TYR A 136 -1.27 -11.13 -7.31
C TYR A 136 -1.00 -10.24 -6.09
N TYR A 137 -1.91 -10.27 -5.12
CA TYR A 137 -1.86 -9.35 -3.98
C TYR A 137 -0.66 -9.64 -3.07
N TYR A 138 -0.54 -10.89 -2.58
CA TYR A 138 0.60 -11.28 -1.75
C TYR A 138 1.90 -11.25 -2.52
N GLY A 139 1.92 -11.70 -3.78
CA GLY A 139 3.11 -11.71 -4.62
C GLY A 139 3.72 -10.33 -4.75
N TRP A 140 2.94 -9.32 -5.13
CA TRP A 140 3.45 -7.95 -5.25
C TRP A 140 3.84 -7.33 -3.91
N LEU A 141 3.15 -7.65 -2.82
CA LEU A 141 3.54 -7.22 -1.48
C LEU A 141 4.89 -7.81 -1.06
N PHE A 142 5.12 -9.11 -1.28
CA PHE A 142 6.40 -9.75 -1.00
C PHE A 142 7.52 -9.17 -1.88
N VAL A 143 7.24 -8.93 -3.15
CA VAL A 143 8.17 -8.24 -4.06
C VAL A 143 8.51 -6.83 -3.56
N ALA A 144 7.53 -6.07 -3.06
CA ALA A 144 7.76 -4.74 -2.50
C ALA A 144 8.60 -4.79 -1.22
N VAL A 145 8.31 -5.72 -0.30
CA VAL A 145 9.10 -5.93 0.92
C VAL A 145 10.53 -6.33 0.58
N PHE A 146 10.72 -7.29 -0.32
CA PHE A 146 12.04 -7.73 -0.78
C PHE A 146 12.81 -6.59 -1.45
N PHE A 147 12.14 -5.80 -2.28
CA PHE A 147 12.75 -4.63 -2.91
C PHE A 147 13.22 -3.61 -1.87
N CYS A 148 12.36 -3.23 -0.91
CA CYS A 148 12.72 -2.34 0.19
C CYS A 148 13.92 -2.88 0.97
N TRP A 149 13.92 -4.17 1.31
CA TRP A 149 15.02 -4.83 2.02
C TRP A 149 16.33 -4.75 1.23
N SER A 150 16.30 -5.12 -0.06
CA SER A 150 17.47 -5.05 -0.94
C SER A 150 18.04 -3.63 -1.04
N GLN A 151 17.18 -2.61 -1.15
CA GLN A 151 17.63 -1.21 -1.19
C GLN A 151 18.21 -0.75 0.16
N ILE A 152 17.63 -1.15 1.29
CA ILE A 152 18.19 -0.88 2.62
C ILE A 152 19.59 -1.49 2.75
N SER A 153 19.76 -2.77 2.39
CA SER A 153 21.05 -3.45 2.47
C SER A 153 22.10 -2.85 1.54
N LYS A 154 21.68 -2.33 0.37
CA LYS A 154 22.57 -1.63 -0.55
C LYS A 154 23.01 -0.27 0.01
N MET A 155 22.05 0.58 0.39
CA MET A 155 22.34 1.91 0.93
C MET A 155 23.12 1.83 2.24
N SER A 156 22.84 0.86 3.11
CA SER A 156 23.59 0.66 4.37
C SER A 156 25.06 0.30 4.12
N ARG A 157 25.35 -0.51 3.09
CA ARG A 157 26.74 -0.83 2.69
C ARG A 157 27.47 0.36 2.12
N GLU A 158 26.81 1.13 1.26
CA GLU A 158 27.36 2.38 0.72
C GLU A 158 27.63 3.40 1.84
N ASN A 159 26.75 3.46 2.83
CA ASN A 159 26.89 4.33 3.98
C ASN A 159 28.12 3.99 4.83
N ASN A 160 28.30 2.72 5.19
CA ASN A 160 29.47 2.27 5.95
C ASN A 160 30.78 2.55 5.21
N ARG A 161 30.81 2.37 3.88
CA ARG A 161 31.96 2.75 3.05
C ARG A 161 32.18 4.27 3.00
N GLY A 162 31.10 5.05 2.98
CA GLY A 162 31.15 6.51 3.04
C GLY A 162 31.79 7.01 4.34
N ILE A 163 31.42 6.43 5.49
CA ILE A 163 32.04 6.74 6.79
C ILE A 163 33.56 6.46 6.74
N LEU A 164 33.97 5.33 6.18
CA LEU A 164 35.39 5.01 6.00
C LEU A 164 36.11 6.03 5.10
N ARG A 165 35.46 6.53 4.05
CA ARG A 165 36.02 7.58 3.17
C ARG A 165 36.08 8.95 3.83
N ILE A 166 35.18 9.29 4.76
CA ILE A 166 35.24 10.55 5.52
C ILE A 166 36.54 10.64 6.33
N PHE A 167 36.97 9.53 6.91
CA PHE A 167 38.25 9.46 7.62
C PHE A 167 39.48 9.69 6.71
N ILE A 168 39.33 9.47 5.40
CA ILE A 168 40.44 9.53 4.41
C ILE A 168 40.36 10.79 3.52
N SER A 169 39.20 11.47 3.42
CA SER A 169 38.92 12.49 2.40
C SER A 169 38.84 13.93 2.93
N ARG A 170 39.35 14.88 2.12
CA ARG A 170 39.28 16.33 2.35
C ARG A 170 37.86 16.93 2.25
N SER A 171 36.88 16.21 1.68
CA SER A 171 35.50 16.72 1.49
C SER A 171 34.52 16.14 2.53
N LYS A 172 34.67 16.59 3.79
CA LYS A 172 33.85 16.14 4.92
C LYS A 172 32.37 16.51 4.77
N LYS A 173 32.09 17.76 4.37
CA LYS A 173 30.72 18.33 4.32
C LYS A 173 29.81 17.63 3.30
N LEU A 174 30.31 17.29 2.11
CA LEU A 174 29.50 16.63 1.09
C LEU A 174 29.12 15.20 1.49
N ASN A 175 30.07 14.45 2.04
CA ASN A 175 29.84 13.07 2.48
C ASN A 175 28.85 13.01 3.65
N GLU A 176 28.86 14.02 4.54
CA GLU A 176 27.91 14.14 5.64
C GLU A 176 26.47 14.35 5.14
N ILE A 177 26.28 15.21 4.13
CA ILE A 177 24.97 15.44 3.50
C ILE A 177 24.45 14.13 2.86
N ILE A 178 25.27 13.45 2.07
CA ILE A 178 24.89 12.19 1.39
C ILE A 178 24.52 11.10 2.41
N ASN A 179 25.31 10.95 3.47
CA ASN A 179 25.05 9.99 4.55
C ASN A 179 23.71 10.30 5.23
N SER A 180 23.46 11.57 5.57
CA SER A 180 22.18 11.99 6.18
C SER A 180 20.96 11.69 5.29
N GLU A 181 21.08 11.88 3.98
CA GLU A 181 20.02 11.59 3.02
C GLU A 181 19.74 10.08 2.94
N ASN A 182 20.79 9.27 2.81
CA ASN A 182 20.69 7.81 2.79
C ASN A 182 20.08 7.26 4.07
N LEU A 183 20.45 7.81 5.24
CA LEU A 183 19.86 7.42 6.52
C LEU A 183 18.36 7.71 6.59
N ARG A 184 17.92 8.87 6.08
CA ARG A 184 16.48 9.21 5.99
C ARG A 184 15.73 8.24 5.08
N LYS A 185 16.29 7.92 3.91
CA LYS A 185 15.71 6.94 2.95
C LYS A 185 15.62 5.54 3.55
N ILE A 186 16.70 5.05 4.16
CA ILE A 186 16.73 3.75 4.86
C ILE A 186 15.67 3.71 5.95
N SER A 187 15.57 4.76 6.77
CA SER A 187 14.58 4.84 7.83
C SER A 187 13.15 4.81 7.26
N ALA A 188 12.87 5.57 6.20
CA ALA A 188 11.58 5.57 5.53
C ALA A 188 11.21 4.19 4.96
N LEU A 189 12.15 3.50 4.31
CA LEU A 189 11.93 2.15 3.78
C LEU A 189 11.68 1.11 4.89
N LYS A 190 12.37 1.22 6.04
CA LYS A 190 12.13 0.35 7.20
C LYS A 190 10.70 0.52 7.74
N TRP A 191 10.24 1.77 7.84
CA TRP A 191 8.86 2.06 8.23
C TRP A 191 7.85 1.56 7.18
N LEU A 192 8.16 1.68 5.90
CA LEU A 192 7.31 1.13 4.85
C LEU A 192 7.19 -0.41 4.95
N ILE A 193 8.30 -1.12 5.22
CA ILE A 193 8.29 -2.56 5.50
C ILE A 193 7.42 -2.87 6.72
N SER A 194 7.56 -2.12 7.82
CA SER A 194 6.72 -2.37 9.01
C SER A 194 5.24 -2.18 8.71
N GLY A 195 4.88 -1.20 7.86
CA GLY A 195 3.51 -1.04 7.36
C GLY A 195 3.01 -2.26 6.58
N TYR A 196 3.82 -2.82 5.66
CA TYR A 196 3.45 -4.04 4.95
C TYR A 196 3.30 -5.25 5.87
N ILE A 197 4.20 -5.42 6.84
CA ILE A 197 4.13 -6.53 7.80
C ILE A 197 2.86 -6.41 8.65
N ALA A 198 2.48 -5.20 9.06
CA ALA A 198 1.26 -4.94 9.82
C ALA A 198 -0.02 -5.30 9.05
N PHE A 199 0.02 -5.35 7.71
CA PHE A 199 -1.08 -5.88 6.89
C PHE A 199 -1.02 -7.40 6.72
N ILE A 200 0.17 -7.90 6.37
CA ILE A 200 0.37 -9.29 5.94
C ILE A 200 0.22 -10.24 7.13
N LEU A 201 0.86 -9.92 8.26
CA LEU A 201 0.97 -10.85 9.38
C LEU A 201 -0.39 -11.14 10.04
N PRO A 202 -1.20 -10.14 10.43
CA PRO A 202 -2.50 -10.42 11.03
C PRO A 202 -3.43 -11.19 10.09
N THR A 203 -3.48 -10.79 8.81
CA THR A 203 -4.34 -11.45 7.82
C THR A 203 -3.91 -12.90 7.58
N THR A 204 -2.61 -13.16 7.51
CA THR A 204 -2.10 -14.53 7.34
C THR A 204 -2.42 -15.40 8.55
N ILE A 205 -2.32 -14.86 9.77
CA ILE A 205 -2.71 -15.57 11.00
C ILE A 205 -4.20 -15.93 10.96
N VAL A 206 -5.07 -14.98 10.59
CA VAL A 206 -6.52 -15.21 10.48
C VAL A 206 -6.82 -16.30 9.43
N ASN A 207 -6.14 -16.27 8.27
CA ASN A 207 -6.31 -17.27 7.22
C ASN A 207 -5.85 -18.67 7.63
N ILE A 208 -4.79 -18.79 8.45
CA ILE A 208 -4.31 -20.07 8.96
C ILE A 208 -5.31 -20.66 9.96
N ILE A 209 -5.90 -19.81 10.82
CA ILE A 209 -6.89 -20.25 11.83
C ILE A 209 -8.20 -20.65 11.14
N ASN A 210 -8.63 -19.90 10.13
CA ASN A 210 -9.86 -20.18 9.39
C ASN A 210 -9.66 -19.98 7.87
N PRO A 211 -9.40 -21.05 7.11
CA PRO A 211 -9.17 -20.96 5.66
C PRO A 211 -10.33 -20.37 4.84
N SER A 212 -11.57 -20.37 5.38
CA SER A 212 -12.70 -19.71 4.70
C SER A 212 -12.55 -18.18 4.60
N THR A 213 -11.61 -17.58 5.36
CA THR A 213 -11.33 -16.14 5.33
C THR A 213 -10.47 -15.69 4.15
N ILE A 214 -9.95 -16.63 3.33
CA ILE A 214 -9.17 -16.33 2.11
C ILE A 214 -9.98 -15.45 1.15
N GLU A 215 -11.29 -15.69 1.03
CA GLU A 215 -12.16 -14.90 0.16
C GLU A 215 -12.34 -13.45 0.65
N GLY A 216 -12.10 -13.20 1.94
CA GLY A 216 -12.14 -11.89 2.60
C GLY A 216 -10.78 -11.24 2.81
N ILE A 217 -9.67 -11.81 2.30
CA ILE A 217 -8.31 -11.25 2.47
C ILE A 217 -8.26 -9.73 2.23
N PRO A 218 -8.80 -9.19 1.12
CA PRO A 218 -8.66 -7.77 0.83
C PRO A 218 -9.34 -6.91 1.91
N SER A 219 -10.50 -7.34 2.42
CA SER A 219 -11.21 -6.67 3.51
C SER A 219 -10.47 -6.78 4.84
N ILE A 220 -10.02 -7.98 5.21
CA ILE A 220 -9.29 -8.22 6.46
C ILE A 220 -8.01 -7.37 6.50
N MET A 221 -7.26 -7.31 5.39
CA MET A 221 -6.08 -6.45 5.27
C MET A 221 -6.47 -5.00 5.48
N CYS A 222 -7.51 -4.52 4.81
CA CYS A 222 -7.98 -3.15 4.95
C CYS A 222 -8.47 -2.81 6.36
N GLY A 223 -8.94 -3.77 7.16
CA GLY A 223 -9.20 -3.55 8.60
C GLY A 223 -7.99 -3.00 9.37
N PHE A 224 -6.77 -3.31 8.90
CA PHE A 224 -5.50 -2.80 9.45
C PHE A 224 -4.96 -1.56 8.69
N ALA A 225 -5.73 -0.99 7.76
CA ALA A 225 -5.34 0.17 6.94
C ALA A 225 -4.91 1.38 7.76
N VAL A 226 -5.54 1.60 8.93
CA VAL A 226 -5.15 2.67 9.86
C VAL A 226 -3.68 2.58 10.26
N LEU A 227 -3.15 1.36 10.46
CA LEU A 227 -1.74 1.18 10.81
C LEU A 227 -0.83 1.66 9.68
N MET A 228 -1.19 1.36 8.43
CA MET A 228 -0.44 1.87 7.28
C MET A 228 -0.60 3.37 7.13
N ALA A 229 -1.79 3.93 7.33
CA ALA A 229 -1.99 5.37 7.27
C ALA A 229 -1.14 6.10 8.33
N ILE A 230 -1.09 5.58 9.56
CA ILE A 230 -0.20 6.06 10.63
C ILE A 230 1.28 5.95 10.21
N VAL A 231 1.70 4.81 9.65
CA VAL A 231 3.07 4.60 9.16
C VAL A 231 3.41 5.62 8.07
N LEU A 232 2.53 5.80 7.09
CA LEU A 232 2.74 6.70 5.96
C LEU A 232 2.83 8.16 6.41
N ILE A 233 1.90 8.66 7.22
CA ILE A 233 1.86 10.06 7.64
C ILE A 233 2.80 10.36 8.81
N GLY A 234 2.90 9.47 9.79
CA GLY A 234 3.68 9.66 11.00
C GLY A 234 5.17 9.40 10.81
N PHE A 235 5.54 8.48 9.90
CA PHE A 235 6.92 8.03 9.80
C PHE A 235 7.54 8.18 8.41
N VAL A 236 6.84 7.79 7.35
CA VAL A 236 7.40 7.84 5.98
C VAL A 236 7.40 9.29 5.44
N ALA A 237 6.27 9.99 5.52
CA ALA A 237 6.11 11.35 5.00
C ALA A 237 7.09 12.36 5.62
N PRO A 238 7.29 12.43 6.95
CA PRO A 238 8.24 13.39 7.54
C PRO A 238 9.69 13.13 7.13
N ARG A 239 10.03 11.89 6.78
CA ARG A 239 11.39 11.51 6.37
C ARG A 239 11.66 11.80 4.90
N THR A 240 10.62 11.84 4.06
CA THR A 240 10.74 11.88 2.59
C THR A 240 10.19 13.15 1.96
N LEU A 241 9.32 13.88 2.65
CA LEU A 241 8.64 15.07 2.13
C LEU A 241 9.15 16.36 2.78
N GLU A 242 9.07 17.45 2.01
CA GLU A 242 9.31 18.80 2.50
C GLU A 242 8.02 19.47 2.94
N LEU A 243 8.09 20.23 4.05
CA LEU A 243 6.98 21.06 4.52
C LEU A 243 6.74 22.23 3.57
N LYS A 244 5.47 22.60 3.37
CA LYS A 244 5.16 23.91 2.81
C LYS A 244 5.62 24.97 3.81
N LYS A 245 6.32 26.00 3.32
CA LYS A 245 6.58 27.19 4.15
C LYS A 245 5.21 27.84 4.43
N LYS A 246 4.95 28.18 5.69
CA LYS A 246 3.79 28.99 6.07
C LYS A 246 3.93 30.39 5.47
#